data_AF-C6H106-F1
#
_entry.id   AF-C6H106-F1
#
_cell.length_a   1.000
_cell.length_b   1.000
_cell.length_c   1.000
_cell.angle_alpha   90.00
_cell.angle_beta   90.00
_cell.angle_gamma   90.00
#
_symmetry.space_group_name_H-M   'P 1'
#
loop_
_entity.id
_entity.type
_entity.pdbx_description
1 polymer ?
#
loop_
_entity_poly.entity_id
_entity_poly.type
_entity_poly.pdbx_seq_one_letter_code
_entity_poly.pdbx_strand_id
1 'polypeptide(L)'
;HTIWGYYQFKLFTDILKDIEELAPSAWFINVANPVFELSTLAHRTSKVKYIGLCHGHLGYLRSAVPVLGMRLAKERGLDITAKCAAEHPECFLTIQSLLDPGELEIEMVGFNHVIWLTKYKYRGEDAYKYLDKWAEEDAETFWRAWREHTYNPFDIDLSPAAIDMYRAYGLLPIGDAVRGGTWKYHWNLKT
;
A
#
# COMPACT_ATOMS: atom_id res chain seq x y z
N HIS A 1 5.83 16.87 13.47
CA HIS A 1 7.10 16.24 13.90
C HIS A 1 7.34 16.58 15.35
N THR A 2 7.36 15.59 16.23
CA THR A 2 7.64 15.76 17.66
C THR A 2 9.15 15.96 17.89
N ILE A 3 9.51 16.48 19.06
CA ILE A 3 10.88 16.78 19.52
C ILE A 3 11.87 15.62 19.26
N TRP A 4 11.38 14.38 19.25
CA TRP A 4 12.15 13.16 18.97
C TRP A 4 12.69 13.05 17.54
N GLY A 5 12.05 13.71 16.57
CA GLY A 5 12.48 13.67 15.17
C GLY A 5 13.90 14.21 14.98
N TYR A 6 14.29 15.23 15.76
CA TYR A 6 15.61 15.86 15.64
C TYR A 6 16.76 14.86 15.83
N TYR A 7 16.70 14.02 16.88
CA TYR A 7 17.77 13.06 17.16
C TYR A 7 17.91 12.01 16.06
N GLN A 8 16.80 11.61 15.43
CA GLN A 8 16.83 10.71 14.28
C GLN A 8 17.53 11.34 13.08
N PHE A 9 17.21 12.60 12.75
CA PHE A 9 17.89 13.33 11.67
C PHE A 9 19.38 13.54 11.96
N LYS A 10 19.73 13.85 13.22
CA LYS A 10 21.13 14.01 13.66
C LYS A 10 21.91 12.71 13.47
N LEU A 11 21.42 11.60 14.03
CA LEU A 11 22.05 10.28 13.91
C LEU A 11 22.25 9.91 12.43
N PHE A 12 21.22 10.08 11.61
CA PHE A 12 21.29 9.78 10.19
C PHE A 12 22.35 10.63 9.47
N THR A 13 22.45 11.92 9.80
CA THR A 13 23.47 12.82 9.22
C THR A 13 24.88 12.43 9.66
N ASP A 14 25.05 12.00 10.91
CA ASP A 14 26.36 11.56 11.41
C ASP A 14 26.78 10.24 10.74
N ILE A 15 25.85 9.29 10.52
CA ILE A 15 26.10 8.08 9.70
C ILE A 15 26.53 8.45 8.27
N LEU A 16 25.89 9.42 7.63
CA LEU A 16 26.28 9.86 6.28
C LEU A 16 27.73 10.34 6.24
N LYS A 17 28.16 11.15 7.22
CA LYS A 17 29.54 11.63 7.33
C LYS A 17 30.51 10.47 7.55
N ASP A 18 30.17 9.54 8.44
CA ASP A 18 30.99 8.36 8.70
C ASP A 18 31.19 7.52 7.43
N ILE A 19 30.14 7.37 6.60
CA ILE A 19 30.25 6.68 5.31
C ILE A 19 31.14 7.47 4.34
N GLU A 20 31.02 8.79 4.27
CA GLU A 20 31.90 9.61 3.41
C GLU A 20 33.37 9.51 3.80
N GLU A 21 33.67 9.45 5.10
CA GLU A 21 35.04 9.36 5.61
C GLU A 21 35.61 7.93 5.52
N LEU A 22 34.85 6.94 5.97
CA LEU A 22 35.35 5.59 6.21
C LEU A 22 35.09 4.64 5.04
N ALA A 23 34.03 4.87 4.26
CA ALA A 23 33.58 3.96 3.20
C ALA A 23 32.91 4.69 2.01
N PRO A 24 33.59 5.65 1.34
CA PRO A 24 32.98 6.54 0.36
C PRO A 24 32.40 5.84 -0.89
N SER A 25 32.80 4.60 -1.15
CA SER A 25 32.29 3.78 -2.25
C SER A 25 31.14 2.86 -1.85
N ALA A 26 30.70 2.84 -0.58
CA ALA A 26 29.60 2.01 -0.12
C ALA A 26 28.24 2.52 -0.63
N TRP A 27 27.26 1.62 -0.63
CA TRP A 27 25.84 1.98 -0.74
C TRP A 27 25.24 2.04 0.66
N PHE A 28 24.52 3.11 0.98
CA PHE A 28 23.69 3.20 2.16
C PHE A 28 22.24 2.83 1.81
N ILE A 29 21.82 1.67 2.30
CA ILE A 29 20.45 1.17 2.14
C ILE A 29 19.69 1.45 3.44
N ASN A 30 18.78 2.42 3.42
CA ASN A 30 18.02 2.82 4.59
C ASN A 30 16.63 2.19 4.63
N VAL A 31 16.29 1.61 5.78
CA VAL A 31 14.95 1.09 6.10
C VAL A 31 14.31 1.81 7.29
N ALA A 32 15.03 2.75 7.91
CA ALA A 32 14.55 3.51 9.05
C ALA A 32 13.66 4.67 8.61
N ASN A 33 12.58 4.89 9.36
CA ASN A 33 11.69 6.02 9.16
C ASN A 33 12.25 7.31 9.80
N PRO A 34 11.83 8.49 9.30
CA PRO A 34 10.92 8.70 8.17
C PRO A 34 11.66 8.61 6.82
N VAL A 35 11.39 7.57 6.02
CA VAL A 35 12.20 7.25 4.83
C VAL A 35 12.19 8.39 3.82
N PHE A 36 11.06 9.08 3.62
CA PHE A 36 10.98 10.18 2.65
C PHE A 36 11.89 11.36 3.01
N GLU A 37 11.80 11.86 4.24
CA GLU A 37 12.57 12.99 4.72
C GLU A 37 14.06 12.65 4.85
N LEU A 38 14.38 11.44 5.34
CA LEU A 38 15.77 10.98 5.43
C LEU A 38 16.40 10.80 4.05
N SER A 39 15.66 10.26 3.07
CA SER A 39 16.14 10.14 1.70
C SER A 39 16.37 11.51 1.06
N THR A 40 15.44 12.44 1.29
CA THR A 40 15.56 13.82 0.81
C THR A 40 16.76 14.52 1.44
N LEU A 41 17.00 14.31 2.74
CA LEU A 41 18.16 14.84 3.45
C LEU A 41 19.45 14.29 2.85
N ALA A 42 19.60 12.96 2.74
CA ALA A 42 20.78 12.32 2.17
C ALA A 42 21.13 12.86 0.79
N HIS A 43 20.17 12.89 -0.13
CA HIS A 43 20.40 13.36 -1.50
C HIS A 43 20.74 14.84 -1.61
N ARG A 44 20.36 15.66 -0.62
CA ARG A 44 20.62 17.11 -0.63
C ARG A 44 21.91 17.50 0.07
N THR A 45 22.36 16.71 1.05
CA THR A 45 23.46 17.12 1.94
C THR A 45 24.69 16.21 1.87
N SER A 46 24.63 15.11 1.14
CA SER A 46 25.71 14.12 1.09
C SER A 46 25.94 13.60 -0.33
N LYS A 47 27.15 13.08 -0.58
CA LYS A 47 27.55 12.39 -1.82
C LYS A 47 27.43 10.87 -1.72
N VAL A 48 27.00 10.34 -0.58
CA VAL A 48 26.81 8.90 -0.35
C VAL A 48 25.83 8.34 -1.38
N LYS A 49 26.18 7.19 -1.97
CA LYS A 49 25.25 6.42 -2.81
C LYS A 49 24.17 5.85 -1.90
N TYR A 50 22.95 6.34 -2.07
CA TYR A 50 21.87 6.11 -1.12
C TYR A 50 20.62 5.58 -1.81
N ILE A 51 19.92 4.67 -1.14
CA ILE A 51 18.55 4.25 -1.48
C ILE A 51 17.74 4.01 -0.21
N GLY A 52 16.49 4.48 -0.19
CA GLY A 52 15.51 4.18 0.86
C GLY A 52 14.57 3.06 0.42
N LEU A 53 14.33 2.08 1.29
CA LEU A 53 13.45 0.95 1.03
C LEU A 53 12.27 0.92 2.00
N CYS A 54 11.10 0.53 1.49
CA CYS A 54 9.89 0.29 2.27
C CYS A 54 9.04 -0.79 1.60
N HIS A 55 8.22 -1.49 2.40
CA HIS A 55 7.38 -2.60 1.97
C HIS A 55 5.94 -2.19 1.68
N GLY A 56 5.56 -0.92 1.87
CA GLY A 56 4.18 -0.44 1.69
C GLY A 56 3.61 -0.71 0.29
N HIS A 57 4.45 -0.79 -0.74
CA HIS A 57 4.05 -1.17 -2.11
C HIS A 57 3.40 -2.55 -2.18
N LEU A 58 3.68 -3.47 -1.26
CA LEU A 58 3.06 -4.80 -1.21
C LEU A 58 1.55 -4.75 -0.90
N GLY A 59 1.00 -3.60 -0.50
CA GLY A 59 -0.43 -3.42 -0.25
C GLY A 59 -1.34 -3.78 -1.43
N TYR A 60 -0.82 -3.77 -2.67
CA TYR A 60 -1.58 -4.21 -3.85
C TYR A 60 -2.00 -5.69 -3.77
N LEU A 61 -1.22 -6.53 -3.08
CA LEU A 61 -1.54 -7.94 -2.84
C LEU A 61 -2.72 -8.11 -1.88
N ARG A 62 -3.06 -7.06 -1.12
CA ARG A 62 -4.21 -7.02 -0.20
C ARG A 62 -5.35 -6.12 -0.68
N SER A 63 -5.19 -5.48 -1.85
CA SER A 63 -6.21 -4.62 -2.45
C SER A 63 -6.49 -4.98 -3.90
N ALA A 64 -5.67 -4.50 -4.83
CA ALA A 64 -5.86 -4.70 -6.27
C ALA A 64 -6.02 -6.20 -6.63
N VAL A 65 -5.09 -7.06 -6.20
CA VAL A 65 -5.12 -8.49 -6.53
C VAL A 65 -6.37 -9.20 -5.99
N PRO A 66 -6.75 -9.05 -4.70
CA PRO A 66 -8.00 -9.59 -4.18
C PRO A 66 -9.24 -9.09 -4.91
N VAL A 67 -9.31 -7.80 -5.23
CA VAL A 67 -10.45 -7.24 -5.98
C VAL A 67 -10.58 -7.87 -7.36
N LEU A 68 -9.49 -7.93 -8.13
CA LEU A 68 -9.49 -8.59 -9.44
C LEU A 68 -9.90 -10.06 -9.29
N GLY A 69 -9.30 -10.77 -8.34
CA GLY A 69 -9.58 -12.18 -8.10
C GLY A 69 -11.03 -12.46 -7.69
N MET A 70 -11.61 -11.65 -6.80
CA MET A 70 -13.03 -11.72 -6.44
C MET A 70 -13.93 -11.51 -7.66
N ARG A 71 -13.61 -10.54 -8.52
CA ARG A 71 -14.39 -10.29 -9.73
C ARG A 71 -14.27 -11.39 -10.77
N LEU A 72 -13.07 -11.93 -11.00
CA LEU A 72 -12.85 -13.08 -11.89
C LEU A 72 -13.57 -14.34 -11.37
N ALA A 73 -13.62 -14.54 -10.04
CA ALA A 73 -14.38 -15.64 -9.44
C ALA A 73 -15.88 -15.47 -9.69
N LYS A 74 -16.39 -14.24 -9.54
CA LYS A 74 -17.81 -13.92 -9.74
C LYS A 74 -18.25 -14.10 -11.19
N GLU A 75 -17.37 -13.80 -12.15
CA GLU A 75 -17.58 -14.12 -13.58
C GLU A 75 -17.75 -15.62 -13.85
N ARG A 76 -17.24 -16.48 -12.96
CA ARG A 76 -17.43 -17.94 -12.99
C ARG A 76 -18.54 -18.45 -12.06
N GLY A 77 -19.37 -17.55 -11.51
CA GLY A 77 -20.46 -17.88 -10.60
C GLY A 77 -20.04 -18.20 -9.16
N LEU A 78 -18.80 -17.86 -8.77
CA LEU A 78 -18.30 -18.06 -7.41
C LEU A 78 -18.19 -16.72 -6.67
N ASP A 79 -18.93 -16.56 -5.58
CA ASP A 79 -18.78 -15.41 -4.69
C ASP A 79 -17.87 -15.76 -3.51
N ILE A 80 -16.66 -15.21 -3.52
CA ILE A 80 -15.65 -15.37 -2.47
C ILE A 80 -15.46 -14.09 -1.63
N THR A 81 -16.34 -13.09 -1.78
CA THR A 81 -16.16 -11.75 -1.19
C THR A 81 -15.99 -11.80 0.32
N ALA A 82 -16.92 -12.47 1.02
CA ALA A 82 -16.86 -12.60 2.47
C ALA A 82 -15.66 -13.44 2.94
N LYS A 83 -15.24 -14.43 2.13
CA LYS A 83 -14.06 -15.26 2.43
C LYS A 83 -12.78 -14.43 2.34
N CYS A 84 -12.68 -13.55 1.34
CA CYS A 84 -11.56 -12.63 1.20
C CYS A 84 -11.52 -11.58 2.32
N ALA A 85 -12.68 -11.04 2.69
CA ALA A 85 -12.79 -10.11 3.81
C ALA A 85 -12.36 -10.71 5.17
N ALA A 86 -12.54 -12.01 5.34
CA ALA A 86 -12.17 -12.75 6.55
C ALA A 86 -10.76 -13.38 6.48
N GLU A 87 -9.94 -13.04 5.47
CA GLU A 87 -8.63 -13.64 5.22
C GLU A 87 -8.64 -15.19 5.15
N HIS A 88 -9.76 -15.78 4.73
CA HIS A 88 -9.92 -17.23 4.69
C HIS A 88 -9.03 -17.85 3.59
N PRO A 89 -8.31 -18.96 3.84
CA PRO A 89 -7.37 -19.55 2.88
C PRO A 89 -7.98 -19.85 1.50
N GLU A 90 -9.26 -20.18 1.46
CA GLU A 90 -9.99 -20.43 0.21
C GLU A 90 -10.04 -19.21 -0.71
N CYS A 91 -10.04 -17.98 -0.18
CA CYS A 91 -9.92 -16.78 -1.01
C CYS A 91 -8.61 -16.82 -1.79
N PHE A 92 -7.48 -16.99 -1.09
CA PHE A 92 -6.16 -17.02 -1.71
C PHE A 92 -6.04 -18.15 -2.75
N LEU A 93 -6.46 -19.36 -2.39
CA LEU A 93 -6.42 -20.52 -3.30
C LEU A 93 -7.29 -20.31 -4.54
N THR A 94 -8.47 -19.69 -4.39
CA THR A 94 -9.35 -19.40 -5.52
C THR A 94 -8.70 -18.37 -6.43
N ILE A 95 -8.19 -17.27 -5.89
CA ILE A 95 -7.53 -16.22 -6.68
C ILE A 95 -6.32 -16.80 -7.43
N GLN A 96 -5.48 -17.57 -6.75
CA GLN A 96 -4.30 -18.21 -7.34
C GLN A 96 -4.66 -19.17 -8.50
N SER A 97 -5.84 -19.80 -8.45
CA SER A 97 -6.31 -20.68 -9.52
C SER A 97 -6.89 -19.94 -10.74
N LEU A 98 -7.23 -18.65 -10.58
CA LEU A 98 -7.95 -17.86 -11.59
C LEU A 98 -7.09 -16.78 -12.26
N LEU A 99 -6.21 -16.15 -11.48
CA LEU A 99 -5.40 -15.02 -11.91
C LEU A 99 -4.06 -15.52 -12.44
N ASP A 100 -3.71 -15.10 -13.66
CA ASP A 100 -2.37 -15.29 -14.20
C ASP A 100 -1.49 -14.07 -13.85
N PRO A 101 -0.45 -14.22 -13.01
CA PRO A 101 0.42 -13.11 -12.64
C PRO A 101 1.18 -12.52 -13.84
N GLY A 102 1.40 -13.29 -14.91
CA GLY A 102 2.07 -12.82 -16.12
C GLY A 102 1.24 -11.82 -16.94
N GLU A 103 -0.07 -11.81 -16.72
CA GLU A 103 -1.03 -10.92 -17.39
C GLU A 103 -1.37 -9.66 -16.57
N LEU A 104 -0.80 -9.53 -15.35
CA LEU A 104 -1.03 -8.41 -14.44
C LEU A 104 0.09 -7.38 -14.58
N GLU A 105 -0.27 -6.16 -15.00
CA GLU A 105 0.64 -5.02 -15.01
C GLU A 105 0.25 -4.02 -13.92
N ILE A 106 1.23 -3.67 -13.08
CA ILE A 106 1.05 -2.72 -11.98
C ILE A 106 2.19 -1.70 -11.96
N GLU A 107 1.86 -0.45 -11.63
CA GLU A 107 2.82 0.62 -11.38
C GLU A 107 2.31 1.45 -10.23
N MET A 108 3.21 1.81 -9.32
CA MET A 108 2.90 2.66 -8.19
C MET A 108 3.88 3.81 -8.14
N VAL A 109 3.36 5.03 -8.04
CA VAL A 109 4.17 6.24 -8.03
C VAL A 109 3.73 7.12 -6.87
N GLY A 110 4.70 7.74 -6.22
CA GLY A 110 4.48 8.68 -5.13
C GLY A 110 5.68 8.77 -4.20
N PHE A 111 5.44 9.17 -2.96
CA PHE A 111 6.45 9.25 -1.90
C PHE A 111 6.32 8.06 -0.95
N ASN A 112 7.31 7.84 -0.08
CA ASN A 112 7.20 6.82 0.95
C ASN A 112 5.93 7.05 1.80
N HIS A 113 5.12 6.00 1.96
CA HIS A 113 3.79 6.03 2.60
C HIS A 113 2.77 6.97 1.93
N VAL A 114 2.99 7.39 0.68
CA VAL A 114 2.08 8.20 -0.13
C VAL A 114 2.18 7.78 -1.59
N ILE A 115 1.95 6.49 -1.86
CA ILE A 115 1.98 5.90 -3.19
C ILE A 115 0.57 5.58 -3.70
N TRP A 116 0.39 5.72 -5.01
CA TRP A 116 -0.87 5.49 -5.70
C TRP A 116 -0.64 4.53 -6.86
N LEU A 117 -1.59 3.64 -7.11
CA LEU A 117 -1.54 2.67 -8.20
C LEU A 117 -1.81 3.38 -9.55
N THR A 118 -0.77 3.88 -10.22
CA THR A 118 -0.90 4.68 -11.46
C THR A 118 -1.17 3.84 -12.70
N LYS A 119 -0.78 2.56 -12.68
CA LYS A 119 -1.10 1.60 -13.73
C LYS A 119 -1.67 0.35 -13.08
N TYR A 120 -2.81 -0.08 -13.57
CA TYR A 120 -3.45 -1.31 -13.16
C TYR A 120 -4.12 -1.94 -14.37
N LYS A 121 -3.48 -2.95 -14.96
CA LYS A 121 -4.03 -3.67 -16.11
C LYS A 121 -4.02 -5.16 -15.89
N TYR A 122 -5.01 -5.83 -16.48
CA TYR A 122 -5.06 -7.28 -16.58
C TYR A 122 -5.45 -7.67 -18.00
N ARG A 123 -4.64 -8.52 -18.64
CA ARG A 123 -4.80 -8.94 -20.05
C ARG A 123 -4.88 -7.75 -21.01
N GLY A 124 -4.02 -6.75 -20.77
CA GLY A 124 -3.93 -5.52 -21.57
C GLY A 124 -5.05 -4.50 -21.34
N GLU A 125 -6.09 -4.82 -20.58
CA GLU A 125 -7.20 -3.91 -20.29
C GLU A 125 -7.07 -3.22 -18.93
N ASP A 126 -7.64 -2.02 -18.81
CA ASP A 126 -7.70 -1.30 -17.53
C ASP A 126 -8.49 -2.12 -16.51
N ALA A 127 -7.82 -2.48 -15.41
CA ALA A 127 -8.36 -3.30 -14.35
C ALA A 127 -9.09 -2.47 -13.28
N TYR A 128 -9.07 -1.14 -13.34
CA TYR A 128 -9.89 -0.29 -12.47
C TYR A 128 -11.39 -0.59 -12.60
N LYS A 129 -11.85 -1.02 -13.78
CA LYS A 129 -13.23 -1.49 -13.99
C LYS A 129 -13.67 -2.58 -13.00
N TYR A 130 -12.74 -3.40 -12.51
CA TYR A 130 -13.03 -4.43 -11.50
C TYR A 130 -13.17 -3.82 -10.11
N LEU A 131 -12.36 -2.82 -9.79
CA LEU A 131 -12.45 -2.07 -8.54
C LEU A 131 -13.74 -1.25 -8.47
N ASP A 132 -14.13 -0.59 -9.56
CA ASP A 132 -15.40 0.14 -9.63
C ASP A 132 -16.59 -0.78 -9.37
N LYS A 133 -16.68 -1.88 -10.11
CA LYS A 133 -17.76 -2.86 -9.92
C LYS A 133 -17.77 -3.48 -8.53
N TRP A 134 -16.60 -3.78 -7.96
CA TRP A 134 -16.52 -4.28 -6.59
C TRP A 134 -16.98 -3.22 -5.57
N ALA A 135 -16.57 -1.96 -5.75
CA ALA A 135 -16.95 -0.87 -4.87
C ALA A 135 -18.45 -0.54 -4.91
N GLU A 136 -19.10 -0.81 -6.05
CA GLU A 136 -20.54 -0.63 -6.25
C GLU A 136 -21.37 -1.82 -5.76
N GLU A 137 -20.93 -3.06 -6.04
CA GLU A 137 -21.75 -4.25 -5.84
C GLU A 137 -21.39 -5.06 -4.57
N ASP A 138 -20.13 -5.03 -4.14
CA ASP A 138 -19.58 -6.02 -3.19
C ASP A 138 -19.02 -5.41 -1.91
N ALA A 139 -18.59 -4.14 -1.93
CA ALA A 139 -17.89 -3.51 -0.81
C ALA A 139 -18.64 -3.55 0.52
N GLU A 140 -19.96 -3.37 0.53
CA GLU A 140 -20.74 -3.45 1.79
C GLU A 140 -20.75 -4.86 2.40
N THR A 141 -20.83 -5.89 1.55
CA THR A 141 -20.73 -7.30 2.00
C THR A 141 -19.32 -7.58 2.51
N PHE A 142 -18.30 -7.11 1.78
CA PHE A 142 -16.91 -7.22 2.22
C PHE A 142 -16.72 -6.53 3.57
N TRP A 143 -17.13 -5.28 3.74
CA TRP A 143 -16.92 -4.52 4.97
C TRP A 143 -17.69 -5.09 6.17
N ARG A 144 -18.86 -5.68 5.96
CA ARG A 144 -19.58 -6.40 7.03
C ARG A 144 -18.75 -7.58 7.53
N ALA A 145 -18.31 -8.46 6.63
CA ALA A 145 -17.49 -9.61 6.99
C ALA A 145 -16.13 -9.19 7.57
N TRP A 146 -15.50 -8.17 6.99
CA TRP A 146 -14.23 -7.59 7.47
C TRP A 146 -14.35 -7.10 8.92
N ARG A 147 -15.38 -6.32 9.25
CA ARG A 147 -15.61 -5.84 10.63
C ARG A 147 -15.83 -6.97 11.64
N GLU A 148 -16.43 -8.09 11.21
CA GLU A 148 -16.68 -9.24 12.07
C GLU A 148 -15.43 -10.08 12.33
N HIS A 149 -14.49 -10.12 11.39
CA HIS A 149 -13.34 -11.05 11.42
C HIS A 149 -11.99 -10.37 11.58
N THR A 150 -11.88 -9.06 11.32
CA THR A 150 -10.59 -8.36 11.36
C THR A 150 -10.00 -8.37 12.76
N TYR A 151 -8.78 -8.91 12.88
CA TYR A 151 -7.98 -8.93 14.09
C TYR A 151 -6.67 -8.14 13.92
N ASN A 152 -6.38 -7.71 12.69
CA ASN A 152 -5.17 -7.01 12.31
C ASN A 152 -5.46 -5.51 12.09
N PRO A 153 -4.94 -4.60 12.92
CA PRO A 153 -5.18 -3.17 12.75
C PRO A 153 -4.54 -2.56 11.49
N PHE A 154 -3.72 -3.33 10.76
CA PHE A 154 -3.12 -2.93 9.49
C PHE A 154 -3.86 -3.49 8.26
N ASP A 155 -4.95 -4.22 8.46
CA ASP A 155 -5.82 -4.68 7.38
C ASP A 155 -6.78 -3.57 6.94
N ILE A 156 -6.28 -2.64 6.12
CA ILE A 156 -6.97 -1.40 5.76
C ILE A 156 -6.97 -1.10 4.27
N ASP A 157 -6.32 -1.91 3.43
CA ASP A 157 -6.07 -1.62 2.01
C ASP A 157 -7.35 -1.59 1.16
N LEU A 158 -8.45 -2.19 1.65
CA LEU A 158 -9.80 -2.10 1.08
C LEU A 158 -10.81 -1.49 2.06
N SER A 159 -10.35 -0.79 3.10
CA SER A 159 -11.21 -0.12 4.07
C SER A 159 -12.09 0.96 3.42
N PRO A 160 -13.18 1.39 4.08
CA PRO A 160 -13.98 2.53 3.60
C PRO A 160 -13.17 3.80 3.34
N ALA A 161 -12.11 4.05 4.14
CA ALA A 161 -11.22 5.19 3.94
C ALA A 161 -10.40 5.06 2.64
N ALA A 162 -9.86 3.86 2.35
CA ALA A 162 -9.12 3.60 1.11
C ALA A 162 -9.99 3.83 -0.13
N ILE A 163 -11.25 3.36 -0.08
CA ILE A 163 -12.19 3.49 -1.20
C ILE A 163 -12.72 4.91 -1.34
N ASP A 164 -12.93 5.65 -0.25
CA ASP A 164 -13.27 7.07 -0.31
C ASP A 164 -12.12 7.89 -0.93
N MET A 165 -10.87 7.61 -0.54
CA MET A 165 -9.68 8.19 -1.18
C MET A 165 -9.62 7.84 -2.67
N TYR A 166 -9.85 6.58 -3.04
CA TYR A 166 -9.92 6.18 -4.45
C TYR A 166 -10.96 7.01 -5.22
N ARG A 167 -12.18 7.16 -4.69
CA ARG A 167 -13.24 7.96 -5.33
C ARG A 167 -12.88 9.44 -5.44
N ALA A 168 -12.14 9.98 -4.47
CA ALA A 168 -11.76 11.38 -4.46
C ALA A 168 -10.59 11.70 -5.42
N TYR A 169 -9.61 10.79 -5.54
CA TYR A 169 -8.36 11.03 -6.26
C TYR A 169 -8.26 10.29 -7.60
N GLY A 170 -9.17 9.37 -7.88
CA GLY A 170 -9.21 8.58 -9.12
C GLY A 170 -8.16 7.46 -9.20
N LEU A 171 -7.28 7.33 -8.21
CA LEU A 171 -6.28 6.27 -8.09
C LEU A 171 -6.38 5.61 -6.72
N LEU A 172 -6.07 4.33 -6.65
CA LEU A 172 -6.14 3.56 -5.41
C LEU A 172 -4.88 3.86 -4.56
N PRO A 173 -5.00 4.34 -3.31
CA PRO A 173 -3.86 4.45 -2.42
C PRO A 173 -3.39 3.04 -2.00
N ILE A 174 -2.08 2.81 -1.99
CA ILE A 174 -1.51 1.49 -1.68
C ILE A 174 -0.78 1.47 -0.33
N GLY A 175 -1.08 0.46 0.49
CA GLY A 175 -0.41 0.20 1.76
C GLY A 175 -0.58 1.35 2.75
N ASP A 176 0.53 1.80 3.34
CA ASP A 176 0.54 2.88 4.33
C ASP A 176 -0.05 4.21 3.83
N ALA A 177 -0.19 4.40 2.51
CA ALA A 177 -0.87 5.56 1.95
C ALA A 177 -2.31 5.71 2.48
N VAL A 178 -3.00 4.61 2.78
CA VAL A 178 -4.35 4.63 3.36
C VAL A 178 -4.36 5.30 4.76
N ARG A 179 -3.27 5.17 5.51
CA ARG A 179 -3.12 5.77 6.86
C ARG A 179 -2.79 7.26 6.78
N GLY A 180 -2.30 7.72 5.63
CA GLY A 180 -1.93 9.10 5.36
C GLY A 180 -3.10 9.98 4.91
N GLY A 181 -4.35 9.52 5.10
CA GLY A 181 -5.55 10.30 4.78
C GLY A 181 -5.64 11.62 5.54
N THR A 182 -6.56 12.48 5.13
CA THR A 182 -6.80 13.75 5.84
C THR A 182 -7.40 13.50 7.23
N TRP A 183 -7.52 14.55 8.06
CA TRP A 183 -8.19 14.49 9.35
C TRP A 183 -9.65 13.98 9.31
N LYS A 184 -10.27 13.88 8.12
CA LYS A 184 -11.59 13.26 7.89
C LYS A 184 -11.71 11.89 8.59
N TYR A 185 -10.65 11.09 8.61
CA TYR A 185 -10.67 9.72 9.16
C TYR A 185 -10.04 9.61 10.56
N HIS A 186 -9.53 10.70 11.13
CA HIS A 186 -8.69 10.68 12.34
C HIS A 186 -9.11 11.76 13.36
N TRP A 187 -10.39 12.10 13.37
CA TRP A 187 -10.91 13.23 14.14
C TRP A 187 -10.90 13.02 15.66
N ASN A 188 -10.84 11.77 16.15
CA ASN A 188 -10.75 11.46 17.58
C ASN A 188 -10.04 10.11 17.85
N LEU A 189 -9.77 9.80 19.13
CA LEU A 189 -9.16 8.55 19.61
C LEU A 189 -10.15 7.47 20.12
N LYS A 190 -11.44 7.80 20.16
CA LYS A 190 -12.56 6.94 20.59
C LYS A 190 -13.14 6.06 19.48
N THR A 191 -12.85 6.36 18.21
CA THR A 191 -13.35 5.65 17.02
C THR A 191 -12.23 4.97 16.28
#